data_AF-A0A8D0S8Y8-F1
#
_entry.id   AF-A0A8D0S8Y8-F1
#
_cell.length_a   1.000
_cell.length_b   1.000
_cell.length_c   1.000
_cell.angle_alpha   90.00
_cell.angle_beta   90.00
_cell.angle_gamma   90.00
#
_symmetry.space_group_name_H-M   'P 1'
#
loop_
_entity.id
_entity.type
_entity.pdbx_description
1 polymer ?
#
loop_
_entity_poly.entity_id
_entity_poly.type
_entity_poly.pdbx_seq_one_letter_code
_entity_poly.pdbx_strand_id
1 'polypeptide(L)'
;MPKNKKRNTPHRGGSGGGGSGAAATTAATAGGQHRNVQPFSDEDASIETMSHCSGYSDPSSFAEDGPEVLDEEGTQEDLEYKLKGLIDLTLDKSAKTRQAALEGIKNALASRMLYEFILERRMTLTDSIERCLKKGKSDEQRAAAALASVLCIQLGPGIESEEVLKTLGPVLKKIICDGTASIQARQTCATCFGVCCFIATDDITELYSTLQCLENIFTKSYLKEKDSNVICSTPNTALHISSLLAWTLLLTICPLSEVKKKLEMHVHKLPSLLSSDDVNMRIAAGESLALLFELARGMES
;
A
#
# COMPACT_ATOMS: atom_id res chain seq x y z
N MET A 1 12.66 -49.48 -36.33
CA MET A 1 11.86 -50.72 -36.26
C MET A 1 12.46 -51.65 -35.21
N PRO A 2 11.65 -52.40 -34.44
CA PRO A 2 11.63 -52.25 -32.98
C PRO A 2 11.77 -53.57 -32.19
N LYS A 3 11.89 -53.45 -30.85
CA LYS A 3 11.32 -54.28 -29.74
C LYS A 3 12.24 -54.11 -28.50
N ASN A 4 11.79 -53.99 -27.25
CA ASN A 4 10.50 -54.34 -26.67
C ASN A 4 10.22 -53.56 -25.37
N LYS A 5 8.92 -53.31 -25.20
CA LYS A 5 8.21 -52.67 -24.09
C LYS A 5 8.16 -53.62 -22.88
N LYS A 6 8.34 -53.14 -21.64
CA LYS A 6 7.79 -53.81 -20.45
C LYS A 6 6.82 -52.88 -19.73
N ARG A 7 5.56 -53.30 -19.82
CA ARG A 7 4.36 -52.80 -19.14
C ARG A 7 4.19 -53.67 -17.91
N ASN A 8 3.91 -53.09 -16.74
CA ASN A 8 3.41 -53.85 -15.61
C ASN A 8 2.42 -53.02 -14.78
N THR A 9 1.16 -53.45 -14.84
CA THR A 9 0.07 -53.30 -13.87
C THR A 9 -0.70 -54.62 -13.97
N PRO A 10 -1.17 -55.23 -12.87
CA PRO A 10 -2.60 -55.03 -12.54
C PRO A 10 -2.99 -55.18 -11.05
N HIS A 11 -4.31 -55.05 -10.82
CA HIS A 11 -5.16 -55.29 -9.63
C HIS A 11 -5.44 -54.09 -8.72
N ARG A 12 -6.66 -53.53 -8.58
CA ARG A 12 -8.11 -53.93 -8.60
C ARG A 12 -8.66 -54.33 -7.22
N GLY A 13 -9.68 -53.57 -6.78
CA GLY A 13 -10.69 -53.89 -5.75
C GLY A 13 -10.74 -52.82 -4.67
N GLY A 14 -11.84 -52.22 -4.20
CA GLY A 14 -13.31 -52.32 -4.40
C GLY A 14 -13.92 -51.38 -3.33
N SER A 15 -14.80 -50.44 -3.67
CA SER A 15 -16.28 -50.48 -3.57
C SER A 15 -16.90 -50.21 -2.18
N GLY A 16 -17.90 -49.32 -2.17
CA GLY A 16 -18.98 -49.17 -1.15
C GLY A 16 -18.71 -48.08 -0.10
N GLY A 17 -19.63 -47.18 0.29
CA GLY A 17 -21.05 -46.89 0.04
C GLY A 17 -21.34 -45.61 0.85
N GLY A 18 -22.17 -44.66 0.42
CA GLY A 18 -23.63 -44.70 0.56
C GLY A 18 -24.07 -44.25 1.96
N GLY A 19 -24.71 -43.08 2.08
CA GLY A 19 -25.22 -42.61 3.38
C GLY A 19 -25.84 -41.21 3.37
N SER A 20 -26.98 -41.07 2.70
CA SER A 20 -27.94 -39.97 2.82
C SER A 20 -28.73 -40.09 4.14
N GLY A 21 -29.06 -38.98 4.80
CA GLY A 21 -29.93 -38.97 5.97
C GLY A 21 -30.66 -37.64 6.11
N ALA A 22 -31.93 -37.62 5.72
CA ALA A 22 -32.85 -36.49 5.78
C ALA A 22 -33.60 -36.45 7.12
N ALA A 23 -34.06 -35.23 7.44
CA ALA A 23 -35.32 -34.86 8.10
C ALA A 23 -35.83 -35.70 9.30
N ALA A 24 -35.92 -35.05 10.44
CA ALA A 24 -36.95 -35.34 11.45
C ALA A 24 -37.67 -34.05 11.83
N THR A 25 -38.88 -33.92 11.33
CA THR A 25 -39.95 -33.03 11.77
C THR A 25 -40.46 -33.50 13.14
N THR A 26 -40.61 -32.58 14.09
CA THR A 26 -41.64 -32.70 15.13
C THR A 26 -42.28 -31.33 15.35
N ALA A 27 -43.55 -31.25 15.00
CA ALA A 27 -44.45 -30.16 15.33
C ALA A 27 -44.95 -30.38 16.77
N ALA A 28 -44.94 -29.34 17.58
CA ALA A 28 -45.77 -29.24 18.77
C ALA A 28 -46.43 -27.85 18.77
N THR A 29 -47.74 -27.90 18.87
CA THR A 29 -48.72 -26.83 18.72
C THR A 29 -48.94 -26.03 20.00
N ALA A 30 -49.41 -24.80 19.79
CA ALA A 30 -50.35 -24.01 20.61
C ALA A 30 -49.79 -23.14 21.75
N GLY A 31 -50.16 -21.85 21.70
CA GLY A 31 -50.15 -20.97 22.87
C GLY A 31 -49.91 -19.48 22.61
N GLY A 32 -50.63 -18.86 21.68
CA GLY A 32 -50.63 -17.39 21.57
C GLY A 32 -51.41 -16.75 22.72
N GLN A 33 -50.80 -15.76 23.38
CA GLN A 33 -51.53 -14.75 24.15
C GLN A 33 -51.00 -13.35 23.81
N HIS A 34 -51.88 -12.59 23.16
CA HIS A 34 -51.84 -11.14 23.04
C HIS A 34 -52.05 -10.48 24.41
N ARG A 35 -51.15 -9.57 24.79
CA ARG A 35 -51.36 -8.39 25.67
C ARG A 35 -49.99 -7.75 25.90
N ASN A 36 -49.81 -6.44 25.98
CA ASN A 36 -50.63 -5.28 25.75
C ASN A 36 -49.61 -4.17 25.49
N VAL A 37 -49.81 -3.35 24.45
CA VAL A 37 -48.99 -2.17 24.20
C VAL A 37 -49.34 -1.12 25.26
N GLN A 38 -48.34 -0.59 25.95
CA GLN A 38 -48.46 0.65 26.70
C GLN A 38 -47.21 1.53 26.50
N PRO A 39 -47.37 2.86 26.59
CA PRO A 39 -46.66 3.82 25.78
C PRO A 39 -45.42 4.37 26.51
N PHE A 40 -44.34 4.57 25.77
CA PHE A 40 -43.21 5.37 26.21
C PHE A 40 -43.48 6.84 25.88
N SER A 41 -43.49 7.69 26.91
CA SER A 41 -43.46 9.15 26.82
C SER A 41 -42.33 9.64 27.72
N ASP A 42 -41.58 10.60 27.17
CA ASP A 42 -40.58 11.48 27.79
C ASP A 42 -39.33 10.80 28.37
N GLU A 43 -38.10 11.29 28.21
CA GLU A 43 -37.67 12.66 27.97
C GLU A 43 -36.20 12.64 27.49
N ASP A 44 -35.83 13.72 26.82
CA ASP A 44 -34.51 14.23 26.44
C ASP A 44 -33.27 13.59 27.12
N ALA A 45 -32.42 12.94 26.33
CA ALA A 45 -31.04 12.62 26.72
C ALA A 45 -30.10 13.01 25.58
N SER A 46 -29.97 14.32 25.40
CA SER A 46 -28.86 14.98 24.71
C SER A 46 -27.53 14.57 25.36
N ILE A 47 -26.89 13.53 24.81
CA ILE A 47 -25.50 13.18 25.14
C ILE A 47 -24.56 14.14 24.39
N GLU A 48 -24.35 15.31 24.98
CA GLU A 48 -23.27 16.22 24.62
C GLU A 48 -21.92 15.52 24.90
N THR A 49 -21.30 14.99 23.84
CA THR A 49 -19.92 14.50 23.92
C THR A 49 -19.00 15.73 23.86
N MET A 50 -18.75 16.33 25.01
CA MET A 50 -17.84 17.47 25.16
C MET A 50 -16.39 17.00 24.90
N SER A 51 -15.87 17.33 23.72
CA SER A 51 -14.48 17.15 23.35
C SER A 51 -13.61 18.13 24.14
N HIS A 52 -12.77 17.61 25.04
CA HIS A 52 -11.78 18.42 25.76
C HIS A 52 -10.60 18.75 24.85
N CYS A 53 -10.60 19.94 24.26
CA CYS A 53 -9.40 20.56 23.72
C CYS A 53 -8.45 20.88 24.89
N SER A 54 -7.33 20.15 25.00
CA SER A 54 -6.26 20.51 25.93
C SER A 54 -5.46 21.67 25.34
N GLY A 55 -5.80 22.87 25.76
CA GLY A 55 -5.01 24.07 25.52
C GLY A 55 -5.07 24.94 26.76
N TYR A 56 -4.03 24.90 27.58
CA TYR A 56 -3.28 26.08 28.02
C TYR A 56 -2.13 25.63 28.92
N SER A 57 -0.95 26.12 28.55
CA SER A 57 0.33 25.98 29.21
C SER A 57 0.32 26.70 30.56
N ASP A 58 0.90 26.09 31.59
CA ASP A 58 1.26 26.77 32.82
C ASP A 58 2.80 26.74 32.96
N PRO A 59 3.48 27.90 33.14
CA PRO A 59 4.92 27.95 33.28
C PRO A 59 5.27 27.84 34.76
N SER A 60 5.99 26.80 35.16
CA SER A 60 6.60 26.78 36.48
C SER A 60 8.01 26.20 36.46
N SER A 61 8.93 27.04 36.95
CA SER A 61 10.12 26.69 37.70
C SER A 61 11.37 26.28 36.91
N PHE A 62 12.26 27.26 36.79
CA PHE A 62 13.71 27.10 36.75
C PHE A 62 14.16 25.94 37.68
N ALA A 63 14.68 24.88 37.08
CA ALA A 63 15.73 24.06 37.67
C ALA A 63 16.82 23.96 36.60
N GLU A 64 17.87 24.75 36.81
CA GLU A 64 19.15 24.64 36.12
C GLU A 64 19.77 23.31 36.54
N ASP A 65 19.61 22.30 35.68
CA ASP A 65 20.48 21.13 35.62
C ASP A 65 20.51 20.69 34.16
N GLY A 66 21.38 21.35 33.39
CA GLY A 66 21.62 21.00 31.99
C GLY A 66 22.68 19.90 31.91
N PRO A 67 22.31 18.71 31.44
CA PRO A 67 23.20 17.99 30.55
C PRO A 67 22.39 17.24 29.49
N GLU A 68 22.21 17.78 28.28
CA GLU A 68 21.74 16.91 27.18
C GLU A 68 22.07 17.38 25.75
N VAL A 69 22.76 18.52 25.56
CA VAL A 69 23.23 18.88 24.20
C VAL A 69 24.48 18.10 23.77
N LEU A 70 25.23 17.50 24.73
CA LEU A 70 26.46 16.76 24.44
C LEU A 70 26.24 15.28 24.12
N ASP A 71 25.11 14.69 24.52
CA ASP A 71 24.80 13.26 24.27
C ASP A 71 24.04 13.07 22.95
N GLU A 72 23.20 14.02 22.55
CA GLU A 72 22.44 13.94 21.29
C GLU A 72 23.36 13.95 20.05
N GLU A 73 24.38 14.83 20.00
CA GLU A 73 25.36 14.88 18.91
C GLU A 73 26.18 13.58 18.83
N GLY A 74 26.64 13.03 19.96
CA GLY A 74 27.34 11.75 20.01
C GLY A 74 26.47 10.58 19.51
N THR A 75 25.18 10.57 19.84
CA THR A 75 24.25 9.53 19.35
C THR A 75 23.95 9.67 17.85
N GLN A 76 24.01 10.88 17.30
CA GLN A 76 23.81 11.13 15.87
C GLN A 76 25.05 10.74 15.06
N GLU A 77 26.25 11.11 15.49
CA GLU A 77 27.49 10.69 14.82
C GLU A 77 27.63 9.17 14.78
N ASP A 78 27.33 8.49 15.89
CA ASP A 78 27.29 7.03 15.98
C ASP A 78 26.27 6.41 15.01
N LEU A 79 25.09 7.05 14.88
CA LEU A 79 24.06 6.61 13.95
C LEU A 79 24.52 6.77 12.49
N GLU A 80 25.10 7.92 12.14
CA GLU A 80 25.63 8.17 10.81
C GLU A 80 26.80 7.24 10.47
N TYR A 81 27.66 6.93 11.44
CA TYR A 81 28.72 5.93 11.28
C TYR A 81 28.15 4.55 10.97
N LYS A 82 27.12 4.11 11.72
CA LYS A 82 26.41 2.85 11.44
C LYS A 82 25.76 2.88 10.06
N LEU A 83 25.16 4.01 9.66
CA LEU A 83 24.54 4.16 8.34
C LEU A 83 25.55 4.04 7.20
N LYS A 84 26.75 4.63 7.35
CA LYS A 84 27.85 4.45 6.37
C LYS A 84 28.16 2.96 6.18
N GLY A 85 28.29 2.21 7.28
CA GLY A 85 28.49 0.76 7.22
C GLY A 85 27.33 0.01 6.55
N LEU A 86 26.08 0.40 6.79
CA LEU A 86 24.93 -0.19 6.10
C LEU A 86 24.94 0.13 4.60
N ILE A 87 25.33 1.34 4.19
CA ILE A 87 25.47 1.71 2.78
C ILE A 87 26.48 0.79 2.08
N ASP A 88 27.63 0.52 2.71
CA ASP A 88 28.62 -0.40 2.15
C ASP A 88 28.06 -1.83 2.00
N LEU A 89 27.27 -2.29 2.97
CA LEU A 89 26.64 -3.61 2.95
C LEU A 89 25.57 -3.76 1.85
N THR A 90 25.08 -2.66 1.26
CA THR A 90 24.20 -2.74 0.07
C THR A 90 24.93 -3.28 -1.17
N LEU A 91 26.27 -3.36 -1.16
CA LEU A 91 27.07 -3.92 -2.23
C LEU A 91 27.54 -5.36 -1.95
N ASP A 92 27.10 -5.95 -0.84
CA ASP A 92 27.51 -7.29 -0.44
C ASP A 92 27.08 -8.37 -1.45
N LYS A 93 27.86 -9.46 -1.54
CA LYS A 93 27.56 -10.58 -2.45
C LYS A 93 26.27 -11.31 -2.05
N SER A 94 25.95 -11.35 -0.75
CA SER A 94 24.76 -11.99 -0.21
C SER A 94 23.52 -11.11 -0.34
N ALA A 95 22.50 -11.62 -1.03
CA ALA A 95 21.20 -10.94 -1.15
C ALA A 95 20.54 -10.67 0.21
N LYS A 96 20.69 -11.59 1.17
CA LYS A 96 20.14 -11.42 2.52
C LYS A 96 20.83 -10.28 3.28
N THR A 97 22.14 -10.13 3.09
CA THR A 97 22.91 -9.03 3.70
C THR A 97 22.49 -7.69 3.10
N ARG A 98 22.38 -7.60 1.77
CA ARG A 98 21.88 -6.39 1.10
C ARG A 98 20.46 -6.02 1.54
N GLN A 99 19.56 -7.00 1.62
CA GLN A 99 18.19 -6.79 2.12
C GLN A 99 18.19 -6.23 3.55
N ALA A 100 18.96 -6.83 4.46
CA ALA A 100 19.04 -6.35 5.85
C ALA A 100 19.63 -4.93 5.94
N ALA A 101 20.61 -4.62 5.09
CA ALA A 101 21.19 -3.29 5.00
C ALA A 101 20.17 -2.24 4.53
N LEU A 102 19.44 -2.52 3.44
CA LEU A 102 18.37 -1.64 2.93
C LEU A 102 17.30 -1.37 3.99
N GLU A 103 16.87 -2.41 4.72
CA GLU A 103 15.86 -2.29 5.76
C GLU A 103 16.38 -1.49 6.97
N GLY A 104 17.64 -1.68 7.35
CA GLY A 104 18.31 -0.92 8.39
C GLY A 104 18.40 0.57 8.06
N ILE A 105 18.80 0.91 6.83
CA ILE A 105 18.82 2.31 6.36
C ILE A 105 17.40 2.87 6.38
N LYS A 106 16.43 2.15 5.81
CA LYS A 106 15.02 2.59 5.75
C LYS A 106 14.46 2.87 7.14
N ASN A 107 14.73 2.02 8.13
CA ASN A 107 14.25 2.22 9.51
C ASN A 107 14.91 3.43 10.19
N ALA A 108 16.21 3.65 9.98
CA ALA A 108 16.89 4.84 10.49
C ALA A 108 16.31 6.12 9.89
N LEU A 109 16.16 6.16 8.56
CA LEU A 109 15.58 7.31 7.87
C LEU A 109 14.08 7.50 8.20
N ALA A 110 13.35 6.46 8.55
CA ALA A 110 11.94 6.60 8.96
C ALA A 110 11.80 7.12 10.41
N SER A 111 12.85 7.04 11.23
CA SER A 111 12.80 7.41 12.66
C SER A 111 13.45 8.75 12.97
N ARG A 112 14.34 9.25 12.12
CA ARG A 112 15.02 10.54 12.30
C ARG A 112 15.19 11.27 10.97
N MET A 113 15.08 12.60 11.00
CA MET A 113 15.41 13.46 9.86
C MET A 113 16.93 13.56 9.74
N LEU A 114 17.47 13.13 8.60
CA LEU A 114 18.91 12.99 8.32
C LEU A 114 19.23 13.63 6.96
N TYR A 115 18.69 14.84 6.73
CA TYR A 115 18.73 15.51 5.43
C TYR A 115 20.14 15.70 4.91
N GLU A 116 21.05 16.31 5.69
CA GLU A 116 22.44 16.56 5.28
C GLU A 116 23.18 15.25 4.94
N PHE A 117 23.06 14.25 5.81
CA PHE A 117 23.66 12.93 5.60
C PHE A 117 23.22 12.29 4.26
N ILE A 118 21.92 12.38 3.97
CA ILE A 118 21.31 11.88 2.73
C ILE A 118 21.77 12.69 1.54
N LEU A 119 21.73 14.02 1.63
CA LEU A 119 22.02 14.93 0.53
C LEU A 119 23.43 14.70 -0.04
N GLU A 120 24.40 14.51 0.85
CA GLU A 120 25.79 14.15 0.51
C GLU A 120 25.95 12.79 -0.18
N ARG A 121 25.01 11.86 0.06
CA ARG A 121 25.10 10.45 -0.36
C ARG A 121 24.01 10.02 -1.33
N ARG A 122 23.17 10.96 -1.80
CA ARG A 122 21.96 10.67 -2.58
C ARG A 122 22.26 9.84 -3.82
N MET A 123 23.37 10.11 -4.52
CA MET A 123 23.76 9.36 -5.71
C MET A 123 24.09 7.91 -5.36
N THR A 124 24.91 7.70 -4.33
CA THR A 124 25.28 6.35 -3.87
C THR A 124 24.07 5.56 -3.36
N LEU A 125 23.18 6.20 -2.60
CA LEU A 125 21.94 5.58 -2.12
C LEU A 125 21.04 5.18 -3.31
N THR A 126 20.85 6.09 -4.27
CA THR A 126 20.05 5.85 -5.47
C THR A 126 20.61 4.71 -6.32
N ASP A 127 21.91 4.70 -6.57
CA ASP A 127 22.59 3.62 -7.31
C ASP A 127 22.47 2.26 -6.62
N SER A 128 22.51 2.25 -5.28
CA SER A 128 22.39 1.04 -4.48
C SER A 128 20.97 0.50 -4.52
N ILE A 129 19.97 1.38 -4.40
CA ILE A 129 18.55 1.07 -4.54
C ILE A 129 18.26 0.55 -5.94
N GLU A 130 18.70 1.27 -6.99
CA GLU A 130 18.44 0.92 -8.38
C GLU A 130 18.99 -0.48 -8.71
N ARG A 131 20.20 -0.78 -8.23
CA ARG A 131 20.84 -2.09 -8.38
C ARG A 131 20.03 -3.19 -7.70
N CYS A 132 19.58 -2.97 -6.47
CA CYS A 132 18.80 -3.94 -5.71
C CYS A 132 17.39 -4.15 -6.32
N LEU A 133 16.80 -3.11 -6.91
CA LEU A 133 15.56 -3.24 -7.68
C LEU A 133 15.75 -4.05 -8.96
N LYS A 134 16.83 -3.77 -9.72
CA LYS A 134 17.11 -4.43 -11.01
C LYS A 134 17.56 -5.88 -10.86
N LYS A 135 18.40 -6.18 -9.87
CA LYS A 135 19.07 -7.49 -9.71
C LYS A 135 18.50 -8.33 -8.57
N GLY A 136 17.94 -7.68 -7.55
CA GLY A 136 17.32 -8.34 -6.42
C GLY A 136 15.98 -8.99 -6.80
N LYS A 137 15.41 -9.74 -5.86
CA LYS A 137 14.10 -10.39 -6.00
C LYS A 137 13.30 -10.28 -4.72
N SER A 138 11.97 -10.30 -4.84
CA SER A 138 11.04 -10.43 -3.70
C SER A 138 11.34 -9.41 -2.59
N ASP A 139 11.86 -9.86 -1.45
CA ASP A 139 12.07 -9.06 -0.25
C ASP A 139 13.18 -8.02 -0.43
N GLU A 140 14.20 -8.30 -1.26
CA GLU A 140 15.25 -7.32 -1.58
C GLU A 140 14.68 -6.16 -2.40
N GLN A 141 13.82 -6.44 -3.39
CA GLN A 141 13.12 -5.40 -4.16
C GLN A 141 12.17 -4.62 -3.27
N ARG A 142 11.51 -5.29 -2.31
CA ARG A 142 10.61 -4.67 -1.36
C ARG A 142 11.33 -3.67 -0.47
N ALA A 143 12.45 -4.08 0.13
CA ALA A 143 13.28 -3.24 0.98
C ALA A 143 13.85 -2.04 0.17
N ALA A 144 14.30 -2.27 -1.06
CA ALA A 144 14.80 -1.21 -1.93
C ALA A 144 13.72 -0.18 -2.28
N ALA A 145 12.52 -0.60 -2.67
CA ALA A 145 11.41 0.30 -2.98
C ALA A 145 10.93 1.07 -1.73
N ALA A 146 10.89 0.42 -0.56
CA ALA A 146 10.55 1.09 0.68
C ALA A 146 11.59 2.16 1.05
N LEU A 147 12.88 1.85 0.91
CA LEU A 147 13.96 2.81 1.12
C LEU A 147 13.87 3.99 0.15
N ALA A 148 13.57 3.75 -1.13
CA ALA A 148 13.39 4.81 -2.13
C ALA A 148 12.28 5.80 -1.74
N SER A 149 11.18 5.29 -1.15
CA SER A 149 10.06 6.13 -0.70
C SER A 149 10.51 7.08 0.42
N VAL A 150 11.18 6.54 1.45
CA VAL A 150 11.67 7.33 2.58
C VAL A 150 12.78 8.29 2.15
N LEU A 151 13.63 7.89 1.22
CA LEU A 151 14.64 8.75 0.61
C LEU A 151 14.01 9.99 -0.05
N CYS A 152 13.00 9.79 -0.92
CA CYS A 152 12.28 10.91 -1.53
C CYS A 152 11.56 11.78 -0.49
N ILE A 153 10.93 11.18 0.52
CA ILE A 153 10.27 11.93 1.61
C ILE A 153 11.25 12.85 2.34
N GLN A 154 12.43 12.35 2.67
CA GLN A 154 13.44 13.18 3.37
C GLN A 154 14.05 14.25 2.48
N LEU A 155 14.30 13.96 1.19
CA LEU A 155 14.82 14.95 0.25
C LEU A 155 13.81 16.07 -0.03
N GLY A 156 12.51 15.77 0.06
CA GLY A 156 11.45 16.72 -0.24
C GLY A 156 11.38 17.06 -1.75
N PRO A 157 10.49 17.99 -2.15
CA PRO A 157 10.39 18.42 -3.54
C PRO A 157 11.64 19.20 -3.96
N GLY A 158 12.14 18.90 -5.16
CA GLY A 158 13.30 19.58 -5.76
C GLY A 158 14.15 18.65 -6.62
N ILE A 159 15.17 19.24 -7.27
CA ILE A 159 16.06 18.60 -8.25
C ILE A 159 16.61 17.27 -7.72
N GLU A 160 16.98 17.24 -6.45
CA GLU A 160 17.58 16.05 -5.81
C GLU A 160 16.63 14.86 -5.81
N SER A 161 15.35 15.09 -5.49
CA SER A 161 14.32 14.04 -5.52
C SER A 161 13.89 13.70 -6.95
N GLU A 162 13.90 14.67 -7.87
CA GLU A 162 13.60 14.45 -9.28
C GLU A 162 14.61 13.50 -9.92
N GLU A 163 15.90 13.65 -9.61
CA GLU A 163 16.96 12.75 -10.10
C GLU A 163 16.76 11.32 -9.60
N VAL A 164 16.32 11.15 -8.35
CA VAL A 164 15.92 9.85 -7.79
C VAL A 164 14.77 9.26 -8.60
N LEU A 165 13.70 10.03 -8.85
CA LEU A 165 12.55 9.56 -9.63
C LEU A 165 12.92 9.25 -11.09
N LYS A 166 13.72 10.10 -11.74
CA LYS A 166 14.20 9.88 -13.13
C LYS A 166 14.99 8.57 -13.24
N THR A 167 15.77 8.23 -12.22
CA THR A 167 16.55 6.99 -12.19
C THR A 167 15.69 5.78 -11.84
N LEU A 168 14.87 5.86 -10.80
CA LEU A 168 14.15 4.71 -10.25
C LEU A 168 12.80 4.45 -10.93
N GLY A 169 12.10 5.48 -11.40
CA GLY A 169 10.76 5.43 -12.00
C GLY A 169 10.62 4.37 -13.10
N PRO A 170 11.51 4.35 -14.12
CA PRO A 170 11.48 3.32 -15.17
C PRO A 170 11.63 1.88 -14.63
N VAL A 171 12.45 1.70 -13.59
CA VAL A 171 12.67 0.39 -12.94
C VAL A 171 11.44 -0.03 -12.16
N LEU A 172 10.85 0.88 -11.37
CA LEU A 172 9.62 0.65 -10.62
C LEU A 172 8.48 0.27 -11.56
N LYS A 173 8.25 1.07 -12.62
CA LYS A 173 7.24 0.81 -13.65
C LYS A 173 7.41 -0.58 -14.27
N LYS A 174 8.66 -0.97 -14.59
CA LYS A 174 8.95 -2.30 -15.13
C LYS A 174 8.56 -3.40 -14.15
N ILE A 175 8.90 -3.28 -12.87
CA ILE A 175 8.57 -4.29 -11.85
C ILE A 175 7.05 -4.38 -11.65
N ILE A 176 6.35 -3.24 -11.51
CA ILE A 176 4.89 -3.18 -11.31
C ILE A 176 4.15 -3.92 -12.43
N CYS A 177 4.59 -3.74 -13.68
CA CYS A 177 3.98 -4.34 -14.86
C CYS A 177 4.43 -5.78 -15.14
N ASP A 178 5.48 -6.28 -14.49
CA ASP A 178 5.97 -7.64 -14.67
C ASP A 178 5.08 -8.66 -13.94
N GLY A 179 4.27 -9.40 -14.70
CA GLY A 179 3.40 -10.45 -14.16
C GLY A 179 4.14 -11.64 -13.53
N THR A 180 5.45 -11.77 -13.75
CA THR A 180 6.29 -12.82 -13.18
C THR A 180 7.00 -12.40 -11.89
N ALA A 181 7.03 -11.10 -11.60
CA ALA A 181 7.59 -10.58 -10.36
C ALA A 181 6.71 -10.92 -9.15
N SER A 182 7.32 -10.98 -7.96
CA SER A 182 6.60 -11.20 -6.70
C SER A 182 5.49 -10.16 -6.53
N ILE A 183 4.29 -10.61 -6.16
CA ILE A 183 3.13 -9.73 -5.91
C ILE A 183 3.46 -8.69 -4.83
N GLN A 184 4.15 -9.09 -3.76
CA GLN A 184 4.55 -8.18 -2.68
C GLN A 184 5.57 -7.13 -3.14
N ALA A 185 6.51 -7.51 -4.01
CA ALA A 185 7.46 -6.58 -4.61
C ALA A 185 6.74 -5.56 -5.50
N ARG A 186 5.82 -6.03 -6.36
CA ARG A 186 4.99 -5.19 -7.23
C ARG A 186 4.14 -4.21 -6.42
N GLN A 187 3.54 -4.68 -5.33
CA GLN A 187 2.72 -3.87 -4.42
C GLN A 187 3.52 -2.72 -3.81
N THR A 188 4.71 -3.04 -3.29
CA THR A 188 5.57 -2.02 -2.66
C THR A 188 6.14 -1.06 -3.70
N CYS A 189 6.49 -1.55 -4.89
CA CYS A 189 6.89 -0.70 -6.00
C CYS A 189 5.76 0.25 -6.45
N ALA A 190 4.50 -0.20 -6.47
CA ALA A 190 3.37 0.66 -6.82
C ALA A 190 3.18 1.80 -5.81
N THR A 191 3.30 1.49 -4.51
CA THR A 191 3.25 2.50 -3.44
C THR A 191 4.42 3.47 -3.57
N CYS A 192 5.64 2.94 -3.71
CA CYS A 192 6.84 3.74 -3.89
C CYS A 192 6.76 4.65 -5.10
N PHE A 193 6.29 4.15 -6.24
CA PHE A 193 6.20 4.96 -7.46
C PHE A 193 5.19 6.11 -7.30
N GLY A 194 4.05 5.86 -6.65
CA GLY A 194 3.09 6.91 -6.31
C GLY A 194 3.66 7.96 -5.37
N VAL A 195 4.35 7.55 -4.29
CA VAL A 195 4.96 8.47 -3.32
C VAL A 195 6.08 9.30 -3.96
N CYS A 196 7.00 8.65 -4.67
CA CYS A 196 8.09 9.35 -5.35
C CYS A 196 7.56 10.30 -6.41
N CYS A 197 6.55 9.89 -7.20
CA CYS A 197 5.92 10.78 -8.18
C CYS A 197 5.21 11.95 -7.51
N PHE A 198 4.48 11.74 -6.40
CA PHE A 198 3.81 12.82 -5.67
C PHE A 198 4.77 13.90 -5.16
N ILE A 199 5.96 13.50 -4.69
CA ILE A 199 6.94 14.42 -4.09
C ILE A 199 7.82 15.07 -5.17
N ALA A 200 8.27 14.28 -6.14
CA ALA A 200 9.41 14.60 -6.98
C ALA A 200 9.06 14.85 -8.45
N THR A 201 7.79 14.72 -8.87
CA THR A 201 7.45 14.96 -10.28
C THR A 201 7.42 16.45 -10.58
N ASP A 202 8.26 16.90 -11.50
CA ASP A 202 8.16 18.23 -12.14
C ASP A 202 7.69 18.11 -13.62
N ASP A 203 7.84 16.91 -14.20
CA ASP A 203 7.37 16.61 -15.56
C ASP A 203 5.95 16.04 -15.54
N ILE A 204 5.02 16.76 -16.18
CA ILE A 204 3.62 16.32 -16.30
C ILE A 204 3.47 14.99 -17.05
N THR A 205 4.39 14.68 -17.96
CA THR A 205 4.37 13.43 -18.73
C THR A 205 4.71 12.24 -17.84
N GLU A 206 5.62 12.40 -16.87
CA GLU A 206 5.93 11.37 -15.88
C GLU A 206 4.75 11.15 -14.93
N LEU A 207 4.05 12.21 -14.51
CA LEU A 207 2.82 12.10 -13.72
C LEU A 207 1.76 11.28 -14.47
N TYR A 208 1.49 11.59 -15.75
CA TYR A 208 0.52 10.84 -16.55
C TYR A 208 0.95 9.40 -16.82
N SER A 209 2.24 9.17 -17.06
CA SER A 209 2.85 7.85 -17.20
C SER A 209 2.65 6.98 -15.96
N THR A 210 2.80 7.59 -14.77
CA THR A 210 2.63 6.95 -13.46
C THR A 210 1.15 6.64 -13.20
N LEU A 211 0.27 7.62 -13.40
CA LEU A 211 -1.18 7.44 -13.28
C LEU A 211 -1.67 6.28 -14.17
N GLN A 212 -1.28 6.27 -15.45
CA GLN A 212 -1.66 5.20 -16.37
C GLN A 212 -1.12 3.83 -15.94
N CYS A 213 0.12 3.79 -15.42
CA CYS A 213 0.71 2.55 -14.92
C CYS A 213 -0.13 1.96 -13.78
N LEU A 214 -0.45 2.75 -12.75
CA LEU A 214 -1.22 2.32 -11.59
C LEU A 214 -2.67 1.99 -11.97
N GLU A 215 -3.28 2.79 -12.84
CA GLU A 215 -4.62 2.58 -13.40
C GLU A 215 -4.76 1.23 -14.10
N ASN A 216 -3.80 0.85 -14.94
CA ASN A 216 -3.78 -0.46 -15.61
C ASN A 216 -3.66 -1.65 -14.65
N ILE A 217 -3.21 -1.42 -13.40
CA ILE A 217 -3.14 -2.45 -12.38
C ILE A 217 -4.48 -2.58 -11.65
N PHE A 218 -4.98 -1.51 -11.03
CA PHE A 218 -6.18 -1.63 -10.20
C PHE A 218 -7.46 -1.86 -11.03
N THR A 219 -7.55 -1.38 -12.27
CA THR A 219 -8.75 -1.59 -13.12
C THR A 219 -9.02 -3.08 -13.41
N LYS A 220 -8.04 -3.97 -13.18
CA LYS A 220 -8.23 -5.42 -13.24
C LYS A 220 -9.12 -5.97 -12.12
N SER A 221 -9.35 -5.21 -11.05
CA SER A 221 -10.27 -5.57 -9.96
C SER A 221 -11.72 -5.18 -10.23
N TYR A 222 -12.00 -4.38 -11.26
CA TYR A 222 -13.37 -4.07 -11.63
C TYR A 222 -14.13 -5.36 -11.98
N LEU A 223 -15.36 -5.47 -11.48
CA LEU A 223 -16.21 -6.62 -11.74
C LEU A 223 -16.37 -6.79 -13.25
N LYS A 224 -15.98 -7.95 -13.78
CA LYS A 224 -16.35 -8.30 -15.15
C LYS A 224 -17.81 -8.69 -15.12
N GLU A 225 -18.65 -7.92 -15.80
CA GLU A 225 -20.11 -8.09 -15.92
C GLU A 225 -20.60 -9.49 -16.37
N LYS A 226 -19.71 -10.47 -16.62
CA LYS A 226 -20.04 -11.78 -17.18
C LYS A 226 -19.86 -13.01 -16.27
N ASP A 227 -19.23 -12.88 -15.10
CA ASP A 227 -19.03 -14.04 -14.21
C ASP A 227 -19.64 -13.80 -12.83
N SER A 228 -20.96 -13.89 -12.76
CA SER A 228 -21.79 -13.70 -11.56
C SER A 228 -21.60 -14.77 -10.48
N ASN A 229 -20.54 -15.60 -10.48
CA ASN A 229 -20.50 -16.79 -9.62
C ASN A 229 -19.12 -17.27 -9.11
N VAL A 230 -18.06 -16.46 -9.12
CA VAL A 230 -16.81 -16.84 -8.43
C VAL A 230 -16.33 -15.72 -7.53
N ILE A 231 -16.83 -15.77 -6.29
CA ILE A 231 -16.30 -15.09 -5.11
C ILE A 231 -14.94 -15.71 -4.81
N CYS A 232 -13.87 -15.04 -5.21
CA CYS A 232 -12.52 -15.42 -4.81
C CYS A 232 -11.71 -14.14 -4.64
N SER A 233 -11.24 -13.89 -3.41
CA SER A 233 -10.24 -12.87 -3.13
C SER A 233 -9.07 -13.11 -4.07
N THR A 234 -8.93 -12.29 -5.12
CA THR A 234 -7.86 -12.49 -6.09
C THR A 234 -6.52 -12.41 -5.35
N PRO A 235 -5.53 -13.27 -5.65
CA PRO A 235 -4.20 -13.21 -5.02
C PRO A 235 -3.49 -11.86 -5.22
N ASN A 236 -4.03 -10.99 -6.07
CA ASN A 236 -3.54 -9.65 -6.39
C ASN A 236 -4.28 -8.52 -5.66
N THR A 237 -5.22 -8.81 -4.74
CA THR A 237 -6.08 -7.77 -4.13
C THR A 237 -5.26 -6.67 -3.44
N ALA A 238 -4.21 -7.03 -2.69
CA ALA A 238 -3.32 -6.07 -2.04
C ALA A 238 -2.55 -5.17 -3.04
N LEU A 239 -2.15 -5.72 -4.19
CA LEU A 239 -1.54 -4.94 -5.27
C LEU A 239 -2.55 -3.96 -5.88
N HIS A 240 -3.77 -4.40 -6.16
CA HIS A 240 -4.82 -3.53 -6.68
C HIS A 240 -5.15 -2.39 -5.70
N ILE A 241 -5.25 -2.69 -4.40
CA ILE A 241 -5.44 -1.67 -3.33
C ILE A 241 -4.32 -0.65 -3.37
N SER A 242 -3.06 -1.11 -3.34
CA SER A 242 -1.91 -0.20 -3.29
C SER A 242 -1.81 0.67 -4.55
N SER A 243 -2.16 0.11 -5.72
CA SER A 243 -2.23 0.89 -6.96
C SER A 243 -3.38 1.90 -6.97
N LEU A 244 -4.56 1.55 -6.43
CA LEU A 244 -5.70 2.46 -6.32
C LEU A 244 -5.39 3.64 -5.39
N LEU A 245 -4.82 3.37 -4.21
CA LEU A 245 -4.44 4.41 -3.24
C LEU A 245 -3.35 5.33 -3.80
N ALA A 246 -2.30 4.76 -4.40
CA ALA A 246 -1.24 5.54 -5.05
C ALA A 246 -1.78 6.39 -6.21
N TRP A 247 -2.69 5.84 -7.03
CA TRP A 247 -3.35 6.58 -8.10
C TRP A 247 -4.21 7.73 -7.55
N THR A 248 -4.94 7.47 -6.47
CA THR A 248 -5.78 8.44 -5.77
C THR A 248 -4.95 9.59 -5.22
N LEU A 249 -3.81 9.31 -4.58
CA LEU A 249 -2.86 10.31 -4.13
C LEU A 249 -2.41 11.21 -5.29
N LEU A 250 -2.04 10.64 -6.44
CA LEU A 250 -1.56 11.41 -7.58
C LEU A 250 -2.64 12.30 -8.22
N LEU A 251 -3.93 11.99 -8.05
CA LEU A 251 -5.01 12.89 -8.50
C LEU A 251 -4.99 14.24 -7.77
N THR A 252 -4.46 14.28 -6.54
CA THR A 252 -4.41 15.52 -5.74
C THR A 252 -3.47 16.59 -6.32
N ILE A 253 -2.50 16.18 -7.14
CA ILE A 253 -1.55 17.06 -7.82
C ILE A 253 -1.77 17.10 -9.34
N CYS A 254 -2.84 16.47 -9.83
CA CYS A 254 -3.12 16.35 -11.25
C CYS A 254 -3.87 17.59 -11.76
N PRO A 255 -3.58 18.09 -12.97
CA PRO A 255 -4.35 19.17 -13.56
C PRO A 255 -5.84 18.84 -13.64
N LEU A 256 -6.70 19.81 -13.34
CA LEU A 256 -8.16 19.63 -13.30
C LEU A 256 -8.74 19.03 -14.60
N SER A 257 -8.14 19.33 -15.76
CA SER A 257 -8.56 18.77 -17.04
C SER A 257 -8.39 17.25 -17.11
N GLU A 258 -7.30 16.71 -16.57
CA GLU A 258 -7.08 15.26 -16.52
C GLU A 258 -7.92 14.63 -15.40
N VAL A 259 -8.10 15.30 -14.26
CA VAL A 259 -9.02 14.85 -13.19
C VAL A 259 -10.44 14.67 -13.71
N LYS A 260 -10.98 15.63 -14.49
CA LYS A 260 -12.29 15.53 -15.16
C LYS A 260 -12.43 14.25 -15.96
N LYS A 261 -11.45 13.98 -16.83
CA LYS A 261 -11.42 12.78 -17.67
C LYS A 261 -11.32 11.49 -16.85
N LYS A 262 -10.55 11.49 -15.75
CA LYS A 262 -10.46 10.33 -14.84
C LYS A 262 -11.77 10.10 -14.09
N LEU A 263 -12.42 11.15 -13.63
CA LEU A 263 -13.73 11.07 -12.99
C LEU A 263 -14.75 10.44 -13.94
N GLU A 264 -14.92 10.98 -15.15
CA GLU A 264 -15.85 10.45 -16.15
C GLU A 264 -15.59 8.96 -16.47
N MET A 265 -14.31 8.57 -16.53
CA MET A 265 -13.93 7.19 -16.84
C MET A 265 -14.26 6.19 -15.72
N HIS A 266 -14.16 6.61 -14.46
CA HIS A 266 -14.17 5.71 -13.31
C HIS A 266 -15.40 5.83 -12.41
N VAL A 267 -16.14 6.94 -12.42
CA VAL A 267 -17.26 7.20 -11.49
C VAL A 267 -18.33 6.12 -11.51
N HIS A 268 -18.56 5.46 -12.65
CA HIS A 268 -19.54 4.37 -12.77
C HIS A 268 -18.99 2.98 -12.43
N LYS A 269 -17.66 2.83 -12.38
CA LYS A 269 -16.98 1.53 -12.18
C LYS A 269 -16.47 1.37 -10.77
N LEU A 270 -15.87 2.42 -10.20
CA LEU A 270 -15.27 2.42 -8.87
C LEU A 270 -16.27 2.03 -7.76
N PRO A 271 -17.57 2.41 -7.81
CA PRO A 271 -18.57 1.93 -6.85
C PRO A 271 -18.72 0.40 -6.80
N SER A 272 -18.40 -0.33 -7.88
CA SER A 272 -18.45 -1.79 -7.88
C SER A 272 -17.47 -2.40 -6.88
N LEU A 273 -16.38 -1.70 -6.55
CA LEU A 273 -15.37 -2.15 -5.59
C LEU A 273 -15.85 -2.05 -4.14
N LEU A 274 -16.89 -1.25 -3.85
CA LEU A 274 -17.51 -1.18 -2.52
C LEU A 274 -18.23 -2.48 -2.14
N SER A 275 -18.52 -3.34 -3.12
CA SER A 275 -19.11 -4.67 -2.91
C SER A 275 -18.05 -5.78 -2.87
N SER A 276 -16.75 -5.45 -2.83
CA SER A 276 -15.67 -6.45 -2.70
C SER A 276 -15.75 -7.19 -1.36
N ASP A 277 -15.35 -8.46 -1.30
CA ASP A 277 -15.24 -9.21 -0.04
C ASP A 277 -14.10 -8.70 0.84
N ASP A 278 -13.06 -8.11 0.25
CA ASP A 278 -11.91 -7.57 0.97
C ASP A 278 -12.24 -6.20 1.58
N VAL A 279 -12.16 -6.10 2.90
CA VAL A 279 -12.46 -4.87 3.64
C VAL A 279 -11.54 -3.72 3.26
N ASN A 280 -10.27 -3.98 3.01
CA ASN A 280 -9.30 -2.95 2.64
C ASN A 280 -9.56 -2.44 1.22
N MET A 281 -10.04 -3.29 0.31
CA MET A 281 -10.51 -2.85 -1.01
C MET A 281 -11.72 -1.93 -0.89
N ARG A 282 -12.70 -2.27 -0.04
CA ARG A 282 -13.87 -1.40 0.18
C ARG A 282 -13.46 -0.04 0.76
N ILE A 283 -12.54 -0.02 1.72
CA ILE A 283 -11.99 1.22 2.31
C ILE A 283 -11.31 2.06 1.24
N ALA A 284 -10.36 1.48 0.50
CA ALA A 284 -9.62 2.20 -0.54
C ALA A 284 -10.57 2.75 -1.62
N ALA A 285 -11.58 1.98 -2.06
CA ALA A 285 -12.58 2.46 -3.01
C ALA A 285 -13.42 3.62 -2.45
N GLY A 286 -13.79 3.56 -1.17
CA GLY A 286 -14.51 4.64 -0.50
C GLY A 286 -13.69 5.93 -0.43
N GLU A 287 -12.42 5.84 -0.03
CA GLU A 287 -11.48 6.96 0.01
C GLU A 287 -11.27 7.58 -1.39
N SER A 288 -11.06 6.73 -2.40
CA SER A 288 -10.92 7.17 -3.80
C SER A 288 -12.17 7.89 -4.31
N LEU A 289 -13.37 7.36 -4.02
CA LEU A 289 -14.63 8.01 -4.40
C LEU A 289 -14.79 9.34 -3.68
N ALA A 290 -14.54 9.40 -2.39
CA ALA A 290 -14.64 10.62 -1.60
C ALA A 290 -13.73 11.73 -2.17
N LEU A 291 -12.47 11.40 -2.49
CA LEU A 291 -11.56 12.35 -3.12
C LEU A 291 -12.07 12.80 -4.50
N LEU A 292 -12.52 11.87 -5.35
CA LEU A 292 -13.04 12.20 -6.67
C LEU A 292 -14.26 13.14 -6.61
N PHE A 293 -15.16 12.93 -5.66
CA PHE A 293 -16.30 13.83 -5.44
C PHE A 293 -15.86 15.20 -4.93
N GLU A 294 -14.89 15.28 -4.02
CA GLU A 294 -14.38 16.56 -3.54
C GLU A 294 -13.68 17.34 -4.67
N LEU A 295 -12.84 16.67 -5.47
CA LEU A 295 -12.21 17.27 -6.64
C LEU A 295 -13.27 17.72 -7.67
N ALA A 296 -14.33 16.94 -7.88
CA ALA A 296 -15.42 17.30 -8.79
C ALA A 296 -16.16 18.56 -8.33
N ARG A 297 -16.45 18.68 -7.03
CA ARG A 297 -17.09 19.85 -6.45
C ARG A 297 -16.24 21.11 -6.61
N GLY A 298 -14.92 20.99 -6.43
CA GLY A 298 -13.97 22.07 -6.67
C GLY A 298 -13.89 22.54 -8.13
N MET A 299 -14.44 21.78 -9.09
CA MET A 299 -14.48 22.17 -10.51
C MET A 299 -15.71 23.01 -10.88
N GLU A 300 -16.73 23.03 -10.02
CA GLU A 300 -17.95 23.82 -10.18
C GLU A 300 -17.87 25.17 -9.43
N SER A 301 -16.81 25.37 -8.65
CA SER A 301 -16.53 26.61 -7.90
C SER A 301 -15.65 27.57 -8.69
#